data_AF-A0A960DMK8-F1
#
_entry.id   AF-A0A960DMK8-F1
#
_cell.length_a   1.000
_cell.length_b   1.000
_cell.length_c   1.000
_cell.angle_alpha   90.00
_cell.angle_beta   90.00
_cell.angle_gamma   90.00
#
_symmetry.space_group_name_H-M   'P 1'
#
loop_
_entity.id
_entity.type
_entity.pdbx_description
1 polymer ?
#
loop_
_entity_poly.entity_id
_entity_poly.type
_entity_poly.pdbx_seq_one_letter_code
_entity_poly.pdbx_strand_id
1 'polypeptide(L)'
;MAPVIPHIRWPFGLSPAAGLAVVDQDTIQDVQQCVHVLLHTPRGSRPLAPHIGTDDNTFRADYPAGAVAREVSEWEPRAVVGITPTTSTDGQVIRVSVHTTLKGG
;
A
#
# COMPACT_ATOMS: atom_id res chain seq x y z
N MET A 1 22.45 -1.54 -17.99
CA MET A 1 21.63 -2.09 -16.89
C MET A 1 21.40 -0.94 -15.91
N ALA A 2 20.15 -0.62 -15.57
CA ALA A 2 19.90 0.41 -14.57
C ALA A 2 20.49 -0.03 -13.20
N PRO A 3 21.00 0.91 -12.38
CA PRO A 3 21.51 0.55 -11.06
C PRO A 3 20.39 0.00 -10.18
N VAL A 4 20.69 -1.05 -9.42
CA VAL A 4 19.78 -1.59 -8.40
C VAL A 4 19.82 -0.66 -7.20
N ILE A 5 18.68 -0.04 -6.87
CA ILE A 5 18.55 0.88 -5.74
C ILE A 5 17.83 0.13 -4.61
N PRO A 6 18.50 -0.16 -3.48
CA PRO A 6 17.88 -0.90 -2.38
C PRO A 6 16.99 0.03 -1.53
N HIS A 7 15.76 -0.42 -1.26
CA HIS A 7 14.84 0.20 -0.32
C HIS A 7 14.68 -0.67 0.92
N ILE A 8 14.57 -0.05 2.10
CA ILE A 8 14.32 -0.78 3.35
C ILE A 8 13.01 -1.56 3.22
N ARG A 9 13.06 -2.85 3.53
CA ARG A 9 11.91 -3.73 3.46
C ARG A 9 10.93 -3.44 4.60
N TRP A 10 9.64 -3.47 4.29
CA TRP A 10 8.57 -3.57 5.28
C TRP A 10 8.10 -5.03 5.49
N PRO A 11 7.88 -5.51 6.72
CA PRO A 11 8.25 -4.86 7.97
C PRO A 11 9.78 -4.79 8.15
N PHE A 12 10.23 -3.81 8.94
CA PHE A 12 11.64 -3.60 9.26
C PHE A 12 12.27 -4.89 9.81
N GLY A 13 13.46 -5.23 9.33
CA GLY A 13 14.17 -6.42 9.77
C GLY A 13 15.60 -6.48 9.26
N LEU A 14 16.32 -7.50 9.71
CA LEU A 14 17.71 -7.75 9.33
C LEU A 14 17.79 -8.79 8.22
N SER A 15 18.80 -8.67 7.36
CA SER A 15 19.16 -9.70 6.38
C SER A 15 20.00 -10.79 7.04
N PRO A 16 19.98 -12.04 6.51
CA PRO A 16 20.85 -13.12 7.01
C PRO A 16 22.36 -12.84 6.86
N ALA A 17 22.74 -11.93 5.96
CA ALA A 17 24.13 -11.60 5.64
C ALA A 17 24.71 -10.44 6.49
N ALA A 18 24.05 -10.10 7.61
CA ALA A 18 24.32 -8.92 8.44
C ALA A 18 24.07 -7.60 7.70
N GLY A 19 22.91 -6.97 7.97
CA GLY A 19 22.49 -5.71 7.37
C GLY A 19 20.98 -5.51 7.47
N LEU A 20 20.46 -4.43 6.91
CA LEU A 20 19.00 -4.24 6.79
C LEU A 20 18.45 -5.15 5.68
N ALA A 21 17.27 -5.73 5.91
CA ALA A 21 16.51 -6.38 4.86
C ALA A 21 16.01 -5.31 3.89
N VAL A 22 16.21 -5.55 2.59
CA VAL A 22 15.85 -4.60 1.52
C VAL A 22 15.07 -5.29 0.42
N VAL A 23 14.35 -4.48 -0.36
CA VAL A 23 13.77 -4.85 -1.66
C VAL A 23 14.31 -3.92 -2.71
N ASP A 24 14.43 -4.40 -3.94
CA ASP A 24 14.95 -3.60 -5.04
C ASP A 24 13.86 -2.66 -5.55
N GLN A 25 14.21 -1.40 -5.76
CA GLN A 25 13.31 -0.40 -6.33
C GLN A 25 12.70 -0.89 -7.65
N ASP A 26 11.44 -0.52 -7.88
CA ASP A 26 10.68 -0.80 -9.10
C ASP A 26 10.37 -2.29 -9.33
N THR A 27 10.64 -3.15 -8.34
CA THR A 27 10.10 -4.50 -8.28
C THR A 27 8.66 -4.51 -7.77
N ILE A 28 7.91 -5.58 -8.04
CA ILE A 28 6.55 -5.72 -7.52
C ILE A 28 6.52 -5.72 -5.99
N GLN A 29 7.57 -6.24 -5.34
CA GLN A 29 7.72 -6.26 -3.90
C GLN A 29 7.87 -4.84 -3.33
N ASP A 30 8.66 -3.97 -3.98
CA ASP A 30 8.78 -2.55 -3.61
C ASP A 30 7.45 -1.83 -3.74
N VAL A 31 6.75 -2.00 -4.86
CA VAL A 31 5.46 -1.35 -5.08
C VAL A 31 4.38 -1.87 -4.11
N GLN A 32 4.36 -3.18 -3.82
CA GLN A 32 3.44 -3.77 -2.84
C GLN A 32 3.65 -3.22 -1.43
N GLN A 33 4.91 -3.06 -0.98
CA GLN A 33 5.15 -2.47 0.33
C GLN A 33 4.76 -0.99 0.39
N CYS A 34 4.98 -0.21 -0.67
CA CYS A 34 4.55 1.17 -0.75
C CYS A 34 3.03 1.29 -0.64
N VAL A 35 2.29 0.48 -1.40
CA VAL A 35 0.81 0.40 -1.31
C VAL A 35 0.37 -0.02 0.10
N HIS A 36 1.01 -1.03 0.68
CA HIS A 36 0.67 -1.49 2.03
C HIS A 36 0.87 -0.38 3.07
N VAL A 37 2.00 0.32 3.05
CA VAL A 37 2.30 1.41 3.98
C VAL A 37 1.31 2.57 3.81
N LEU A 38 0.96 2.93 2.57
CA LEU A 38 -0.04 3.97 2.28
C LEU A 38 -1.40 3.64 2.90
N LEU A 39 -1.89 2.41 2.69
CA LEU A 39 -3.18 1.95 3.22
C LEU A 39 -3.23 1.85 4.75
N HIS A 40 -2.07 1.71 5.41
CA HIS A 40 -1.97 1.64 6.88
C HIS A 40 -1.53 2.97 7.52
N THR A 41 -1.35 4.01 6.72
CA THR A 41 -1.03 5.36 7.23
C THR A 41 -2.33 6.14 7.33
N PRO A 42 -2.80 6.50 8.54
CA PRO A 42 -3.98 7.36 8.66
C PRO A 42 -3.70 8.74 8.08
N ARG A 43 -4.64 9.29 7.33
CA ARG A 43 -4.55 10.67 6.85
C ARG A 43 -4.35 11.64 8.02
N GLY A 44 -3.43 12.59 7.86
CA GLY A 44 -3.05 13.56 8.89
C GLY A 44 -1.97 13.06 9.86
N SER A 45 -1.65 11.76 9.89
CA SER A 45 -0.69 11.20 10.86
C SER A 45 0.77 11.58 10.58
N ARG A 46 1.10 12.02 9.36
CA ARG A 46 2.45 12.47 8.98
C ARG A 46 2.55 14.00 9.10
N PRO A 47 3.25 14.57 10.10
CA PRO A 47 3.22 16.02 10.34
C PRO A 47 3.74 16.86 9.18
N LEU A 48 4.73 16.36 8.45
CA LEU A 48 5.33 17.05 7.31
C LEU A 48 4.63 16.74 5.96
N ALA A 49 3.70 15.78 5.95
CA ALA A 49 2.96 15.38 4.76
C ALA A 49 1.55 14.89 5.14
N PRO A 50 0.70 15.76 5.72
CA PRO A 50 -0.57 15.33 6.34
C PRO A 50 -1.61 14.80 5.34
N HIS A 51 -1.39 15.02 4.06
CA HIS A 51 -2.25 14.59 2.96
C HIS A 51 -1.93 13.16 2.49
N ILE A 52 -0.80 12.58 2.92
CA ILE A 52 -0.45 11.19 2.64
C ILE A 52 -1.21 10.25 3.59
N GLY A 53 -1.77 9.18 3.02
CA GLY A 53 -2.50 8.15 3.74
C GLY A 53 -3.96 8.05 3.32
N THR A 54 -4.68 7.15 3.98
CA THR A 54 -6.10 6.87 3.73
C THR A 54 -6.99 7.32 4.88
N ASP A 55 -8.23 7.67 4.56
CA ASP A 55 -9.26 7.94 5.56
C ASP A 55 -9.68 6.66 6.28
N ASP A 56 -10.13 6.82 7.54
CA ASP A 56 -10.77 5.74 8.28
C ASP A 56 -12.19 5.50 7.73
N ASN A 57 -12.41 4.28 7.23
CA ASN A 57 -13.69 3.87 6.64
C ASN A 57 -14.47 2.90 7.55
N THR A 58 -14.05 2.71 8.82
CA THR A 58 -14.57 1.70 9.74
C THR A 58 -16.09 1.73 9.90
N PHE A 59 -16.70 2.92 9.95
CA PHE A 59 -18.14 3.08 10.19
C PHE A 59 -18.94 3.44 8.93
N ARG A 60 -18.38 3.24 7.74
CA ARG A 60 -19.11 3.46 6.49
C ARG A 60 -19.98 2.26 6.16
N ALA A 61 -21.19 2.52 5.68
CA ALA A 61 -22.08 1.49 5.17
C ALA A 61 -21.51 0.80 3.92
N ASP A 62 -20.74 1.54 3.11
CA ASP A 62 -20.07 1.07 1.91
C ASP A 62 -18.58 1.43 1.93
N TYR A 63 -17.74 0.46 1.56
CA TYR A 63 -16.31 0.72 1.41
C TYR A 63 -16.04 1.41 0.06
N PRO A 64 -15.42 2.60 0.04
CA PRO A 64 -15.27 3.40 -1.17
C PRO A 64 -14.08 2.92 -2.03
N ALA A 65 -14.13 1.68 -2.51
CA ALA A 65 -13.02 0.99 -3.18
C ALA A 65 -12.41 1.78 -4.34
N GLY A 66 -13.24 2.38 -5.20
CA GLY A 66 -12.75 3.18 -6.34
C GLY A 66 -12.04 4.47 -5.93
N ALA A 67 -12.51 5.13 -4.86
CA ALA A 67 -11.86 6.33 -4.35
C ALA A 67 -10.50 5.98 -3.73
N VAL A 68 -10.45 4.92 -2.91
CA VAL A 68 -9.19 4.45 -2.29
C VAL A 68 -8.19 4.01 -3.35
N ALA A 69 -8.61 3.25 -4.37
CA ALA A 69 -7.72 2.83 -5.45
C ALA A 69 -7.14 4.03 -6.22
N ARG A 70 -7.94 5.06 -6.47
CA ARG A 70 -7.49 6.31 -7.10
C ARG A 70 -6.48 7.04 -6.23
N GLU A 71 -6.78 7.24 -4.95
CA GLU A 71 -5.88 7.92 -4.01
C GLU A 71 -4.54 7.19 -3.87
N VAL A 72 -4.55 5.86 -3.77
CA VAL A 72 -3.31 5.07 -3.75
C VAL A 72 -2.52 5.25 -5.05
N SER A 73 -3.19 5.30 -6.20
CA SER A 73 -2.54 5.50 -7.51
C SER A 73 -1.95 6.91 -7.68
N GLU A 74 -2.48 7.91 -6.97
CA GLU A 74 -1.92 9.27 -6.93
C GLU A 74 -0.58 9.30 -6.17
N TRP A 75 -0.45 8.48 -5.12
CA TRP A 75 0.76 8.41 -4.29
C TRP A 75 1.79 7.37 -4.75
N GLU A 76 1.33 6.30 -5.39
CA GLU A 76 2.16 5.24 -5.95
C GLU A 76 1.82 5.06 -7.44
N PRO A 77 2.34 5.94 -8.32
CA PRO A 77 2.00 5.95 -9.74
C PRO A 77 2.52 4.73 -10.51
N ARG A 78 3.41 3.94 -9.91
CA ARG A 78 3.92 2.68 -10.47
C ARG A 78 2.96 1.51 -10.26
N ALA A 79 1.99 1.65 -9.36
CA ALA A 79 0.98 0.63 -9.11
C ALA A 79 -0.25 0.79 -10.02
N VAL A 80 -0.77 -0.32 -10.51
CA VAL A 80 -2.20 -0.45 -10.83
C VAL A 80 -2.84 -1.20 -9.67
N VAL A 81 -3.82 -0.56 -9.02
CA VAL A 81 -4.45 -1.08 -7.79
C VAL A 81 -5.91 -1.44 -8.02
N GLY A 82 -6.23 -2.70 -7.83
CA GLY A 82 -7.61 -3.20 -7.77
C GLY A 82 -8.01 -3.47 -6.31
N ILE A 83 -9.18 -2.97 -5.90
CA ILE A 83 -9.68 -3.16 -4.54
C ILE A 83 -11.05 -3.84 -4.58
N THR A 84 -11.17 -4.98 -3.91
CA THR A 84 -12.42 -5.75 -3.82
C THR A 84 -12.84 -5.89 -2.35
N PRO A 85 -13.89 -5.16 -1.91
CA PRO A 85 -14.46 -5.34 -0.58
C PRO A 85 -15.37 -6.57 -0.55
N THR A 86 -15.33 -7.29 0.56
CA THR A 86 -16.21 -8.43 0.85
C THR A 86 -16.71 -8.30 2.27
N THR A 87 -18.03 -8.35 2.45
CA THR A 87 -18.65 -8.22 3.78
C THR A 87 -18.81 -9.60 4.41
N SER A 88 -18.51 -9.71 5.70
CA SER A 88 -18.79 -10.90 6.49
C SER A 88 -20.29 -11.18 6.59
N THR A 89 -20.65 -12.43 6.88
CA THR A 89 -22.04 -12.89 6.98
C THR A 89 -22.85 -12.13 8.04
N ASP A 90 -22.18 -11.64 9.11
CA ASP A 90 -22.80 -10.84 10.17
C ASP A 90 -22.84 -9.33 9.86
N GLY A 91 -22.30 -8.90 8.71
CA GLY A 91 -22.30 -7.49 8.30
C GLY A 91 -21.28 -6.60 9.02
N GLN A 92 -20.48 -7.14 9.94
CA GLN A 92 -19.64 -6.34 10.84
C GLN A 92 -18.21 -6.12 10.34
N VAL A 93 -17.74 -6.95 9.40
CA VAL A 93 -16.37 -6.91 8.90
C VAL A 93 -16.35 -6.76 7.39
N ILE A 94 -15.67 -5.74 6.91
CA ILE A 94 -15.34 -5.59 5.50
C ILE A 94 -13.90 -6.07 5.31
N ARG A 95 -13.72 -7.18 4.60
CA ARG A 95 -12.41 -7.65 4.15
C ARG A 95 -12.11 -7.02 2.80
N VAL A 96 -10.95 -6.38 2.70
CA VAL A 96 -10.52 -5.68 1.49
C VAL A 96 -9.34 -6.44 0.87
N SER A 97 -9.56 -7.01 -0.32
CA SER A 97 -8.49 -7.62 -1.10
C SER A 97 -7.88 -6.56 -2.03
N VAL A 98 -6.55 -6.42 -1.97
CA VAL A 98 -5.79 -5.45 -2.77
C VAL A 98 -4.91 -6.19 -3.75
N HIS A 99 -5.13 -5.95 -5.03
CA HIS A 99 -4.33 -6.50 -6.11
C HIS A 99 -3.47 -5.38 -6.70
N THR A 100 -2.17 -5.60 -6.72
CA THR A 100 -1.19 -4.63 -7.23
C THR A 100 -0.46 -5.25 -8.40
N THR A 101 -0.35 -4.52 -9.50
CA THR A 101 0.55 -4.85 -10.62
C THR A 101 1.42 -3.65 -10.97
N LEU A 102 2.57 -3.91 -11.62
CA LEU A 102 3.44 -2.84 -12.11
C LEU A 102 2.83 -2.20 -13.37
N LYS A 103 2.79 -0.87 -13.39
CA LYS A 103 2.37 -0.10 -14.57
C LYS A 103 3.51 -0.10 -15.60
N GLY A 104 3.40 -0.93 -16.62
CA GLY A 104 4.39 -1.04 -17.71
C GLY A 104 5.22 -2.33 -17.73
N GLY A 105 4.76 -3.38 -17.06
CA GLY A 105 5.22 -4.77 -17.30
C GLY A 105 4.40 -5.47 -18.37
#